data_AF-A0A1R1MJV8-F1
#
_entry.id   AF-A0A1R1MJV8-F1
#
_cell.length_a   1.000
_cell.length_b   1.000
_cell.length_c   1.000
_cell.angle_alpha   90.00
_cell.angle_beta   90.00
_cell.angle_gamma   90.00
#
_symmetry.space_group_name_H-M   'P 1'
#
loop_
_entity.id
_entity.type
_entity.pdbx_description
1 polymer ?
#
loop_
_entity_poly.entity_id
_entity_poly.type
_entity_poly.pdbx_seq_one_letter_code
_entity_poly.pdbx_strand_id
1 'polypeptide(L)'
;MNERDMRIKALAYRGFDLWLNLELSKFRPDGGYEEVEKFLSKRFKTENLNPLLEVLGLLEMALIEDALKGKDYFTEEREQVIKEIVEQLTADFPLIVEEMEKIAETINGKISQFKELAQKYREKEGGN
;
A
#
# COMPACT_ATOMS: atom_id res chain seq x y z
N MET A 1 20.88 7.30 -11.05
CA MET A 1 20.06 6.64 -10.02
C MET A 1 20.45 5.17 -10.04
N ASN A 2 20.88 4.61 -8.91
CA ASN A 2 21.32 3.21 -8.89
C ASN A 2 20.09 2.27 -8.95
N GLU A 3 20.28 0.99 -9.29
CA GLU A 3 19.16 0.03 -9.44
C GLU A 3 18.34 -0.14 -8.16
N ARG A 4 19.00 -0.05 -6.99
CA ARG A 4 18.34 -0.12 -5.69
C ARG A 4 17.40 1.05 -5.49
N ASP A 5 17.81 2.27 -5.77
CA ASP A 5 16.99 3.48 -5.65
C ASP A 5 15.74 3.39 -6.55
N MET A 6 15.90 2.85 -7.76
CA MET A 6 14.76 2.65 -8.68
C MET A 6 13.76 1.65 -8.09
N ARG A 7 14.27 0.54 -7.52
CA ARG A 7 13.45 -0.47 -6.84
C ARG A 7 12.70 0.10 -5.66
N ILE A 8 13.38 0.86 -4.78
CA ILE A 8 12.74 1.51 -3.62
C ILE A 8 11.59 2.40 -4.06
N LYS A 9 11.81 3.25 -5.06
CA LYS A 9 10.76 4.13 -5.60
C LYS A 9 9.58 3.33 -6.17
N ALA A 10 9.85 2.28 -6.94
CA ALA A 10 8.80 1.44 -7.49
C ALA A 10 7.96 0.76 -6.38
N LEU A 11 8.63 0.26 -5.33
CA LEU A 11 7.96 -0.32 -4.16
C LEU A 11 7.16 0.73 -3.38
N ALA A 12 7.67 1.96 -3.25
CA ALA A 12 6.94 3.05 -2.61
C ALA A 12 5.66 3.40 -3.37
N TYR A 13 5.74 3.54 -4.70
CA TYR A 13 4.54 3.75 -5.53
C TYR A 13 3.53 2.62 -5.37
N ARG A 14 3.99 1.36 -5.44
CA ARG A 14 3.12 0.19 -5.30
C ARG A 14 2.49 0.10 -3.91
N GLY A 15 3.28 0.30 -2.85
CA GLY A 15 2.80 0.26 -1.47
C GLY A 15 1.75 1.33 -1.20
N PHE A 16 1.99 2.54 -1.71
CA PHE A 16 1.05 3.65 -1.57
C PHE A 16 -0.24 3.41 -2.35
N ASP A 17 -0.15 2.91 -3.58
CA ASP A 17 -1.33 2.55 -4.40
C ASP A 17 -2.17 1.45 -3.73
N LEU A 18 -1.53 0.37 -3.28
CA LEU A 18 -2.22 -0.73 -2.59
C LEU A 18 -2.93 -0.23 -1.33
N TRP A 19 -2.26 0.59 -0.52
CA TRP A 19 -2.82 1.14 0.70
C TRP A 19 -3.99 2.10 0.43
N LEU A 20 -3.84 3.04 -0.51
CA LEU A 20 -4.94 3.93 -0.89
C LEU A 20 -6.14 3.15 -1.46
N ASN A 21 -5.90 2.11 -2.26
CA ASN A 21 -6.97 1.27 -2.78
C ASN A 21 -7.70 0.52 -1.65
N LEU A 22 -6.97 0.04 -0.65
CA LEU A 22 -7.55 -0.57 0.55
C LEU A 22 -8.39 0.46 1.32
N GLU A 23 -7.87 1.65 1.58
CA GLU A 23 -8.60 2.74 2.26
C GLU A 23 -9.88 3.14 1.52
N LEU A 24 -9.80 3.29 0.20
CA LEU A 24 -10.95 3.63 -0.63
C LEU A 24 -11.98 2.50 -0.69
N SER A 25 -11.58 1.25 -0.48
CA SER A 25 -12.50 0.12 -0.47
C SER A 25 -13.47 0.16 0.72
N LYS A 26 -13.14 0.86 1.82
CA LYS A 26 -14.05 1.12 2.96
C LYS A 26 -15.36 1.81 2.55
N PHE A 27 -15.33 2.56 1.46
CA PHE A 27 -16.47 3.33 0.96
C PHE A 27 -17.25 2.60 -0.14
N ARG A 28 -16.86 1.37 -0.50
CA ARG A 28 -17.54 0.57 -1.53
C ARG A 28 -18.40 -0.53 -0.91
N PRO A 29 -19.63 -0.75 -1.39
CA PRO A 29 -20.51 -1.82 -0.89
C PRO A 29 -19.94 -3.23 -1.06
N ASP A 30 -19.08 -3.41 -2.06
CA ASP A 30 -18.39 -4.65 -2.44
C ASP A 30 -16.90 -4.64 -2.08
N GLY A 31 -16.48 -3.71 -1.20
CA GLY A 31 -15.10 -3.57 -0.79
C GLY A 31 -14.61 -4.75 0.04
N GLY A 32 -13.50 -5.38 -0.36
CA GLY A 32 -12.83 -6.46 0.38
C GLY A 32 -12.06 -6.01 1.64
N TYR A 33 -12.33 -4.82 2.18
CA TYR A 33 -11.56 -4.21 3.27
C TYR A 33 -11.46 -5.12 4.48
N GLU A 34 -12.60 -5.61 4.99
CA GLU A 34 -12.63 -6.42 6.21
C GLU A 34 -11.85 -7.73 6.08
N GLU A 35 -11.84 -8.34 4.90
CA GLU A 35 -11.12 -9.59 4.67
C GLU A 35 -9.62 -9.36 4.75
N VAL A 36 -9.14 -8.32 4.07
CA VAL A 36 -7.73 -7.91 4.08
C VAL A 36 -7.30 -7.48 5.48
N GLU A 37 -8.10 -6.66 6.17
CA GLU A 37 -7.83 -6.21 7.54
C GLU A 37 -7.75 -7.40 8.52
N LYS A 38 -8.68 -8.36 8.44
CA LYS A 38 -8.66 -9.58 9.26
C LYS A 38 -7.43 -10.43 8.98
N PHE A 39 -7.03 -10.55 7.72
CA PHE A 39 -5.82 -11.28 7.34
C PHE A 39 -4.56 -10.60 7.93
N LEU A 40 -4.41 -9.30 7.74
CA LEU A 40 -3.27 -8.53 8.22
C LEU A 40 -3.17 -8.51 9.75
N SER A 41 -4.31 -8.40 10.43
CA SER A 41 -4.38 -8.41 11.90
C SER A 41 -3.86 -9.73 12.46
N LYS A 42 -4.24 -10.85 11.84
CA LYS A 42 -3.72 -12.19 12.17
C LYS A 42 -2.23 -12.30 11.87
N ARG A 43 -1.79 -11.81 10.70
CA ARG A 43 -0.38 -11.86 10.25
C ARG A 43 0.57 -11.13 11.20
N PHE A 44 0.16 -9.96 11.70
CA PHE A 44 0.95 -9.13 12.63
C PHE A 44 0.62 -9.34 14.10
N LYS A 45 -0.37 -10.20 14.40
CA LYS A 45 -0.83 -10.51 15.77
C LYS A 45 -1.19 -9.24 16.56
N THR A 46 -1.90 -8.33 15.90
CA THR A 46 -2.34 -7.05 16.48
C THR A 46 -3.82 -6.83 16.18
N GLU A 47 -4.54 -6.22 17.12
CA GLU A 47 -5.90 -5.73 16.91
C GLU A 47 -5.93 -4.28 16.41
N ASN A 48 -4.78 -3.59 16.43
CA ASN A 48 -4.63 -2.22 15.97
C ASN A 48 -3.62 -2.19 14.81
N LEU A 49 -4.12 -2.38 13.59
CA LEU A 49 -3.34 -2.18 12.38
C LEU A 49 -3.17 -0.69 12.12
N ASN A 50 -1.92 -0.25 12.08
CA ASN A 50 -1.59 1.09 11.61
C ASN A 50 -1.24 1.06 10.11
N PRO A 51 -1.29 2.22 9.42
CA PRO A 51 -1.00 2.30 7.99
C PRO A 51 0.34 1.71 7.55
N LEU A 52 1.38 1.78 8.38
CA LEU A 52 2.68 1.19 8.02
C LEU A 52 2.63 -0.33 8.00
N LEU A 53 1.92 -0.96 8.95
CA LEU A 53 1.70 -2.40 8.97
C LEU A 53 0.83 -2.84 7.79
N GLU A 54 -0.18 -2.04 7.42
CA GLU A 54 -1.00 -2.30 6.24
C GLU A 54 -0.15 -2.30 4.97
N VAL A 55 0.62 -1.23 4.74
CA VAL A 55 1.52 -1.12 3.59
C VAL A 55 2.50 -2.27 3.54
N LEU A 56 3.16 -2.59 4.66
CA LEU A 56 4.12 -3.69 4.74
C LEU A 56 3.48 -5.02 4.33
N GLY A 57 2.35 -5.36 4.94
CA GLY A 57 1.67 -6.63 4.67
C GLY A 57 1.11 -6.71 3.24
N LEU A 58 0.57 -5.61 2.71
CA LEU A 58 0.11 -5.53 1.32
C LEU A 58 1.26 -5.73 0.33
N LEU A 59 2.43 -5.12 0.60
CA LEU A 59 3.63 -5.32 -0.22
C LEU A 59 4.15 -6.75 -0.11
N GLU A 60 4.19 -7.35 1.08
CA GLU A 60 4.55 -8.76 1.28
C GLU A 60 3.67 -9.66 0.41
N MET A 61 2.35 -9.53 0.52
CA MET A 61 1.40 -10.32 -0.24
C MET A 61 1.61 -10.17 -1.74
N ALA A 62 1.73 -8.94 -2.22
CA ALA A 62 1.84 -8.63 -3.63
C ALA A 62 3.17 -9.15 -4.24
N LEU A 63 4.28 -9.06 -3.50
CA LEU A 63 5.57 -9.58 -3.94
C LEU A 63 5.62 -11.10 -3.91
N ILE A 64 5.04 -11.73 -2.88
CA ILE A 64 4.93 -13.19 -2.80
C ILE A 64 4.07 -13.72 -3.95
N GLU A 65 2.92 -13.11 -4.22
CA GLU A 65 2.07 -13.50 -5.34
C GLU A 65 2.83 -13.41 -6.67
N ASP A 66 3.50 -12.29 -6.94
CA ASP A 66 4.28 -12.11 -8.17
C ASP A 66 5.41 -13.13 -8.31
N ALA A 67 6.12 -13.43 -7.21
CA ALA A 67 7.24 -14.36 -7.23
C ALA A 67 6.79 -15.82 -7.47
N LEU A 68 5.62 -16.18 -6.93
CA LEU A 68 5.04 -17.51 -7.03
C LEU A 68 4.21 -17.74 -8.30
N LYS A 69 3.78 -16.66 -8.97
CA LYS A 69 2.93 -16.73 -10.15
C LYS A 69 3.59 -17.52 -11.29
N GLY A 70 2.88 -18.54 -11.76
CA GLY A 70 3.25 -19.29 -12.97
C GLY A 70 4.45 -20.23 -12.80
N LYS A 71 4.78 -20.63 -11.57
CA LYS A 71 5.89 -21.55 -11.28
C LYS A 71 5.42 -22.70 -10.38
N ASP A 72 5.85 -23.91 -10.73
CA ASP A 72 5.66 -25.10 -9.89
C ASP A 72 6.83 -25.18 -8.91
N TYR A 73 6.58 -24.74 -7.67
CA TYR A 73 7.56 -24.83 -6.59
C TYR A 73 7.32 -26.07 -5.74
N PHE A 74 8.41 -26.74 -5.33
CA PHE A 74 8.34 -27.64 -4.19
C PHE A 74 8.12 -26.85 -2.90
N THR A 75 7.55 -27.49 -1.87
CA THR A 75 7.19 -26.81 -0.61
C THR A 75 8.37 -26.08 0.03
N GLU A 76 9.56 -26.71 0.07
CA GLU A 76 10.76 -26.11 0.67
C GLU A 76 11.28 -24.90 -0.13
N GLU A 77 11.31 -24.99 -1.47
CA GLU A 77 11.72 -23.88 -2.34
C GLU A 77 10.77 -22.70 -2.22
N ARG A 78 9.46 -22.97 -2.10
CA ARG A 78 8.44 -21.96 -1.90
C ARG A 78 8.66 -21.19 -0.59
N GLU A 79 8.93 -21.90 0.50
CA GLU A 79 9.19 -21.29 1.80
C GLU A 79 10.45 -20.42 1.78
N GLN A 80 11.50 -20.88 1.10
CA GLN A 80 12.74 -20.12 0.95
C GLN A 80 12.52 -18.82 0.17
N VAL A 81 11.77 -18.86 -0.95
CA VAL A 81 11.44 -17.65 -1.74
C VAL A 81 10.63 -16.66 -0.90
N ILE A 82 9.63 -17.13 -0.16
CA ILE A 82 8.82 -16.27 0.71
C ILE A 82 9.71 -15.59 1.76
N LYS A 83 10.62 -16.35 2.39
CA LYS A 83 11.53 -15.83 3.41
C LYS A 83 12.44 -14.74 2.85
N GLU A 84 13.04 -14.96 1.69
CA GLU A 84 13.92 -13.98 1.03
C GLU A 84 13.19 -12.67 0.71
N ILE A 85 11.94 -12.76 0.24
CA ILE A 85 11.10 -11.58 -0.03
C ILE A 85 10.84 -10.78 1.25
N VAL A 86 10.45 -11.47 2.33
CA VAL A 86 10.14 -10.81 3.62
C VAL A 86 11.39 -10.15 4.20
N GLU A 87 12.55 -10.83 4.16
CA GLU A 87 13.81 -10.28 4.66
C GLU A 87 14.25 -9.06 3.86
N GLN A 88 14.22 -9.15 2.52
CA GLN A 88 14.60 -8.03 1.65
C GLN A 88 13.65 -6.84 1.80
N LEU A 89 12.35 -7.09 1.88
CA LEU A 89 11.35 -6.03 2.07
C LEU A 89 11.55 -5.35 3.42
N THR A 90 11.76 -6.12 4.49
CA THR A 90 12.02 -5.58 5.84
C THR A 90 13.25 -4.67 5.85
N ALA A 91 14.33 -5.07 5.17
CA ALA A 91 15.56 -4.29 5.09
C ALA A 91 15.40 -2.98 4.30
N ASP A 92 14.55 -2.99 3.27
CA ASP A 92 14.30 -1.83 2.42
C ASP A 92 13.14 -0.94 2.92
N PHE A 93 12.29 -1.45 3.81
CA PHE A 93 11.05 -0.81 4.23
C PHE A 93 11.22 0.63 4.74
N PRO A 94 12.24 0.98 5.56
CA PRO A 94 12.43 2.36 5.99
C PRO A 94 12.60 3.34 4.82
N LEU A 95 13.37 2.96 3.79
CA LEU A 95 13.59 3.78 2.60
C LEU A 95 12.33 3.86 1.73
N ILE A 96 11.55 2.78 1.69
CA ILE A 96 10.25 2.76 1.02
C ILE A 96 9.32 3.78 1.68
N VAL A 97 9.25 3.79 3.01
CA VAL A 97 8.43 4.74 3.79
C VAL A 97 8.85 6.18 3.52
N GLU A 98 10.15 6.49 3.51
CA GLU A 98 10.65 7.83 3.18
C GLU A 98 10.20 8.31 1.78
N GLU A 99 10.20 7.43 0.78
CA GLU A 99 9.70 7.77 -0.56
C GLU A 99 8.16 7.89 -0.57
N MET A 100 7.46 7.07 0.21
CA MET A 100 6.00 7.15 0.34
C MET A 100 5.53 8.45 1.00
N GLU A 101 6.27 8.99 1.98
CA GLU A 101 5.95 10.27 2.60
C GLU A 101 5.93 11.41 1.58
N LYS A 102 6.87 11.41 0.62
CA LYS A 102 6.92 12.40 -0.47
C LYS A 102 5.71 12.30 -1.40
N ILE A 103 5.27 11.07 -1.69
CA ILE A 103 4.05 10.81 -2.46
C ILE A 103 2.83 11.32 -1.69
N ALA A 104 2.75 10.99 -0.38
CA ALA A 104 1.67 11.41 0.49
C ALA A 104 1.54 12.93 0.58
N GLU A 105 2.65 13.65 0.71
CA GLU A 105 2.68 15.11 0.73
C GLU A 105 2.12 15.71 -0.58
N THR A 106 2.53 15.15 -1.72
CA THR A 106 2.04 15.57 -3.04
C THR A 106 0.52 15.35 -3.17
N ILE A 107 0.03 14.19 -2.75
CA ILE A 107 -1.40 13.85 -2.80
C ILE A 107 -2.20 14.70 -1.82
N ASN A 108 -1.68 14.98 -0.62
CA ASN A 108 -2.32 15.87 0.34
C ASN A 108 -2.52 17.29 -0.23
N GLY A 109 -1.53 17.80 -0.98
CA GLY A 109 -1.68 19.06 -1.72
C GLY A 109 -2.85 19.01 -2.72
N LYS A 110 -3.01 17.90 -3.45
CA LYS A 110 -4.12 17.70 -4.39
C LYS A 110 -5.47 17.56 -3.69
N ILE A 111 -5.53 16.88 -2.55
CA ILE A 111 -6.74 16.77 -1.73
C ILE A 111 -7.20 18.15 -1.24
N SER A 112 -6.26 18.97 -0.77
CA SER A 112 -6.55 20.36 -0.36
C SER A 112 -7.11 21.18 -1.52
N GLN A 113 -6.45 21.13 -2.68
CA GLN A 113 -6.90 21.82 -3.90
C GLN A 113 -8.31 21.38 -4.32
N PHE A 114 -8.61 20.09 -4.26
CA PHE A 114 -9.95 19.57 -4.57
C PHE A 114 -11.01 20.14 -3.63
N LYS A 115 -10.76 20.14 -2.31
CA LYS A 115 -11.70 20.66 -1.31
C LYS A 115 -12.02 22.14 -1.54
N GLU A 116 -11.00 22.95 -1.82
CA GLU A 116 -11.17 24.39 -2.12
C GLU A 116 -12.04 24.61 -3.38
N LEU A 117 -11.77 23.86 -4.45
CA LEU A 117 -12.54 23.96 -5.69
C LEU A 117 -13.98 23.50 -5.50
N ALA A 118 -14.19 22.41 -4.75
CA ALA A 118 -15.52 21.91 -4.44
C ALA A 118 -16.35 22.90 -3.59
N GLN A 119 -15.71 23.63 -2.67
CA GLN A 119 -16.36 24.70 -1.92
C GLN A 119 -16.82 25.84 -2.85
N LYS A 120 -15.92 26.35 -3.70
CA LYS A 120 -16.23 27.40 -4.67
C LYS A 120 -17.36 26.99 -5.63
N TYR A 121 -17.41 25.71 -5.99
CA TYR A 121 -18.49 25.16 -6.82
C TYR A 121 -19.85 25.28 -6.11
N ARG A 122 -19.94 24.81 -4.85
CA ARG A 122 -21.19 24.89 -4.06
C ARG A 122 -21.65 26.32 -3.82
N GLU A 123 -20.73 27.25 -3.56
CA GLU A 123 -21.06 28.66 -3.33
C GLU A 123 -21.58 29.35 -4.60
N LYS A 124 -21.12 28.91 -5.78
CA LYS A 124 -21.61 29.43 -7.08
C LYS A 124 -22.95 28.83 -7.50
N GLU A 125 -23.26 27.59 -7.13
CA GLU A 125 -24.55 26.95 -7.45
C GLU A 125 -25.63 27.12 -6.36
N GLY A 126 -25.24 27.49 -5.14
CA GLY A 126 -26.15 27.77 -4.01
C GLY A 126 -26.67 29.21 -3.94
N GLY A 127 -26.27 30.08 -4.88
CA GLY A 127 -26.74 31.46 -4.99
C GLY A 127 -27.81 31.62 -6.06
N ASN A 128 -29.04 31.21 -5.74
CA ASN A 128 -30.27 31.73 -6.36
C ASN A 128 -30.99 32.62 -5.35
#